data_AF-A0A1X9LH02-F1
#
_entry.id   AF-A0A1X9LH02-F1
#
_cell.length_a   1.000
_cell.length_b   1.000
_cell.length_c   1.000
_cell.angle_alpha   90.00
_cell.angle_beta   90.00
_cell.angle_gamma   90.00
#
_symmetry.space_group_name_H-M   'P 1'
#
loop_
_entity.id
_entity.type
_entity.pdbx_description
1 polymer ?
#
loop_
_entity_poly.entity_id
_entity_poly.type
_entity_poly.pdbx_seq_one_letter_code
_entity_poly.pdbx_strand_id
1 'polypeptide(L)'
;MSILERPDTVAADAALASAHAAAPAPVVPTLEQVEWLSPEPKLWVGSRGGEFAGMVEFSNGHFLATDRVGASLGAHPTLDVAKQRVAEPPRVMRPVLAQAAVVAGVIASAVALMSLSLVSL
;
A
#
# COMPACT_ATOMS: atom_id res chain seq x y z
N MET A 1 -66.98 2.13 -24.37
CA MET A 1 -67.44 2.10 -25.77
C MET A 1 -66.84 3.32 -26.45
N SER A 2 -66.24 3.09 -27.61
CA SER A 2 -65.70 4.08 -28.56
C SER A 2 -64.29 4.63 -28.32
N ILE A 3 -63.39 4.25 -29.23
CA ILE A 3 -62.72 5.26 -30.05
C ILE A 3 -61.24 5.00 -30.32
N LEU A 4 -60.90 3.96 -31.09
CA LEU A 4 -59.57 3.74 -31.64
C LEU A 4 -59.23 4.85 -32.65
N GLU A 5 -58.27 5.72 -32.36
CA GLU A 5 -57.61 6.55 -33.37
C GLU A 5 -56.11 6.37 -33.30
N ARG A 6 -55.61 5.47 -34.17
CA ARG A 6 -54.26 5.58 -34.72
C ARG A 6 -54.33 6.44 -35.98
N PRO A 7 -53.46 7.45 -36.08
CA PRO A 7 -52.93 7.86 -37.36
C PRO A 7 -51.45 7.50 -37.44
N ASP A 8 -51.13 6.53 -38.31
CA ASP A 8 -49.81 6.33 -38.87
C ASP A 8 -49.46 7.53 -39.76
N THR A 9 -48.34 8.22 -39.52
CA THR A 9 -47.57 8.83 -40.62
C THR A 9 -46.08 8.92 -40.27
N VAL A 10 -45.31 8.55 -41.27
CA VAL A 10 -43.88 8.25 -41.34
C VAL A 10 -42.99 9.50 -41.28
N ALA A 11 -41.81 9.32 -40.66
CA ALA A 11 -40.53 10.02 -40.82
C ALA A 11 -40.54 11.56 -40.91
N ALA A 12 -40.18 12.19 -39.79
CA ALA A 12 -39.39 13.42 -39.81
C ALA A 12 -37.99 13.07 -39.30
N ASP A 13 -37.11 12.72 -40.24
CA ASP A 13 -35.67 12.90 -40.11
C ASP A 13 -35.40 14.39 -39.92
N ALA A 14 -34.98 14.79 -38.72
CA ALA A 14 -34.34 16.08 -38.49
C ALA A 14 -33.54 16.00 -37.19
N ALA A 15 -32.24 16.04 -37.37
CA ALA A 15 -31.20 16.09 -36.36
C ALA A 15 -31.42 17.15 -35.26
N LEU A 16 -30.64 16.95 -34.18
CA LEU A 16 -30.28 17.91 -33.11
C LEU A 16 -30.99 17.71 -31.78
N ALA A 17 -30.58 16.68 -31.04
CA ALA A 17 -30.45 16.80 -29.59
C ALA A 17 -29.23 15.99 -29.17
N SER A 18 -28.10 16.70 -29.09
CA SER A 18 -26.80 16.23 -28.63
C SER A 18 -26.86 15.66 -27.21
N ALA A 19 -27.34 14.44 -27.06
CA ALA A 19 -27.02 13.62 -25.89
C ALA A 19 -25.63 13.01 -26.12
N HIS A 20 -24.62 13.87 -26.21
CA HIS A 20 -23.27 13.48 -25.87
C HIS A 20 -23.33 13.17 -24.38
N ALA A 21 -23.64 11.91 -24.05
CA ALA A 21 -23.52 11.39 -22.72
C ALA A 21 -22.12 11.78 -22.26
N ALA A 22 -22.04 12.76 -21.35
CA ALA A 22 -20.79 13.19 -20.77
C ALA A 22 -20.18 11.92 -20.18
N ALA A 23 -19.14 11.42 -20.84
CA ALA A 23 -18.35 10.34 -20.29
C ALA A 23 -18.00 10.77 -18.85
N PRO A 24 -18.12 9.87 -17.85
CA PRO A 24 -17.74 10.23 -16.49
C PRO A 24 -16.32 10.80 -16.56
N ALA A 25 -16.15 12.02 -16.04
CA ALA A 25 -14.84 12.64 -15.98
C ALA A 25 -13.87 11.63 -15.38
N PRO A 26 -12.62 11.53 -15.89
CA PRO A 26 -11.66 10.59 -15.36
C PRO A 26 -11.57 10.80 -13.85
N VAL A 27 -12.02 9.80 -13.08
CA VAL A 27 -11.85 9.77 -11.64
C VAL A 27 -10.35 9.61 -11.42
N VAL A 28 -9.67 10.74 -11.24
CA VAL A 28 -8.26 10.72 -10.86
C VAL A 28 -8.24 10.07 -9.49
N PRO A 29 -7.66 8.87 -9.32
CA PRO A 29 -7.58 8.25 -8.01
C PRO A 29 -6.80 9.20 -7.11
N THR A 30 -7.46 9.73 -6.08
CA THR A 30 -6.76 10.51 -5.07
C THR A 30 -5.83 9.53 -4.38
N LEU A 31 -4.51 9.75 -4.47
CA LEU A 31 -3.55 8.95 -3.72
C LEU A 31 -3.80 9.25 -2.24
N GLU A 32 -4.47 8.32 -1.56
CA GLU A 32 -4.73 8.44 -0.14
C GLU A 32 -3.39 8.55 0.61
N GLN A 33 -3.28 9.61 1.41
CA GLN A 33 -2.11 9.87 2.21
C GLN A 33 -2.00 8.84 3.34
N VAL A 34 -0.78 8.65 3.86
CA VAL A 34 -0.58 7.79 5.03
C VAL A 34 -0.82 8.62 6.29
N GLU A 35 -1.82 8.24 7.06
CA GLU A 35 -2.09 8.74 8.41
C GLU A 35 -1.21 7.99 9.42
N TRP A 36 -0.70 8.70 10.42
CA TRP A 36 0.28 8.14 11.36
C TRP A 36 -0.22 8.21 12.80
N LEU A 37 -0.12 7.10 13.50
CA LEU A 37 -0.34 7.00 14.94
C LEU A 37 0.95 6.52 15.63
N SER A 38 1.10 6.83 16.91
CA SER A 38 2.22 6.34 17.74
C SER A 38 1.64 5.66 18.97
N PRO A 39 1.33 4.35 18.89
CA PRO A 39 0.68 3.64 19.99
C PRO A 39 1.64 3.41 21.18
N GLU A 40 2.94 3.32 20.91
CA GLU A 40 3.99 3.11 21.90
C GLU A 40 5.16 4.06 21.63
N PRO A 41 5.98 4.39 22.66
CA PRO A 41 7.22 5.11 22.46
C PRO A 41 8.08 4.40 21.42
N LYS A 42 8.68 5.17 20.51
CA LYS A 42 9.56 4.67 19.44
C LYS A 42 8.87 3.84 18.36
N LEU A 43 7.54 3.71 18.37
CA LEU A 43 6.79 3.00 17.33
C LEU A 43 5.76 3.93 16.67
N TRP A 44 5.72 3.90 15.34
CA TRP A 44 4.75 4.62 14.52
C TRP A 44 4.09 3.66 13.54
N VAL A 45 2.77 3.68 13.48
CA VAL A 45 1.96 2.85 12.60
C VAL A 45 1.28 3.74 11.56
N GLY A 46 1.48 3.42 10.29
CA GLY A 46 0.91 4.11 9.16
C GLY A 46 -0.34 3.40 8.64
N SER A 47 -1.40 4.15 8.39
CA SER A 47 -2.62 3.68 7.72
C SER A 47 -2.89 4.47 6.45
N ARG A 48 -3.38 3.81 5.40
CA ARG A 48 -3.82 4.44 4.15
C ARG A 48 -5.23 3.93 3.84
N GLY A 49 -6.22 4.82 3.82
CA GLY A 49 -7.61 4.43 3.56
C GLY A 49 -8.20 3.52 4.62
N GLY A 50 -7.74 3.63 5.87
CA GLY A 50 -8.12 2.72 6.96
C GLY A 50 -7.36 1.39 6.97
N GLU A 51 -6.58 1.09 5.93
CA GLU A 51 -5.78 -0.14 5.84
C GLU A 51 -4.36 0.08 6.38
N PHE A 52 -3.72 -0.97 6.88
CA PHE A 52 -2.33 -0.90 7.33
C PHE A 52 -1.38 -0.66 6.15
N ALA A 53 -0.60 0.42 6.21
CA ALA A 53 0.36 0.79 5.16
C ALA A 53 1.80 0.36 5.51
N GLY A 54 2.12 0.26 6.80
CA GLY A 54 3.45 -0.09 7.29
C GLY A 54 3.70 0.49 8.68
N MET A 55 4.93 0.31 9.17
CA MET A 55 5.34 0.89 10.46
C MET A 55 6.76 1.41 10.40
N VAL A 56 7.09 2.27 11.37
CA VAL A 56 8.44 2.72 11.66
C VAL A 56 8.73 2.46 13.11
N GLU A 57 9.86 1.83 13.41
CA GLU A 57 10.34 1.61 14.77
C GLU A 57 11.72 2.26 14.97
N PHE A 58 11.94 2.97 16.07
CA PHE A 58 13.24 3.48 16.42
C PHE A 58 14.02 2.47 17.26
N SER A 59 15.08 1.92 16.68
CA SER A 59 15.94 0.91 17.30
C SER A 59 17.39 1.12 16.89
N ASN A 60 18.33 0.87 17.81
CA ASN A 60 19.78 0.99 17.58
C ASN A 60 20.22 2.34 16.96
N GLY A 61 19.55 3.44 17.33
CA GLY A 61 19.89 4.78 16.82
C GLY A 61 19.33 5.09 15.42
N HIS A 62 18.53 4.21 14.84
CA HIS A 62 17.96 4.35 13.51
C HIS A 62 16.45 4.14 13.50
N PHE A 63 15.78 4.64 12.47
CA PHE A 63 14.36 4.40 12.19
C PHE A 63 14.24 3.28 11.17
N LEU A 64 13.79 2.12 11.62
CA LEU A 64 13.55 0.95 10.80
C LEU A 64 12.15 1.05 10.20
N ALA A 65 12.04 1.06 8.87
CA ALA A 65 10.75 1.11 8.18
C ALA A 65 10.38 -0.27 7.63
N THR A 66 9.11 -0.64 7.73
CA THR A 66 8.56 -1.83 7.08
C THR A 66 7.27 -1.51 6.32
N ASP A 67 7.00 -2.25 5.25
CA ASP A 67 5.78 -2.12 4.47
C ASP A 67 4.57 -2.85 5.11
N ARG A 68 3.44 -2.84 4.40
CA ARG A 68 2.18 -3.49 4.81
C ARG A 68 2.26 -5.01 5.01
N VAL A 69 3.26 -5.68 4.45
CA VAL A 69 3.49 -7.13 4.64
C VAL A 69 4.64 -7.41 5.62
N GLY A 70 5.18 -6.36 6.25
CA GLY A 70 6.32 -6.46 7.16
C GLY A 70 7.67 -6.58 6.47
N ALA A 71 7.75 -6.38 5.15
CA ALA A 71 9.03 -6.37 4.45
C ALA A 71 9.82 -5.11 4.81
N SER A 72 11.11 -5.27 5.08
CA SER A 72 11.98 -4.15 5.43
C SER A 72 12.18 -3.20 4.26
N LEU A 73 11.95 -1.90 4.52
CA LEU A 73 12.21 -0.79 3.60
C LEU A 73 13.56 -0.11 3.88
N GLY A 74 14.25 -0.54 4.94
CA GLY A 74 15.57 -0.08 5.34
C GLY A 74 15.62 0.60 6.70
N ALA A 75 16.82 1.04 7.06
CA ALA A 75 17.11 1.85 8.25
C ALA A 75 17.42 3.29 7.83
N HIS A 76 16.84 4.25 8.53
CA HIS A 76 16.91 5.66 8.17
C HIS A 76 17.38 6.53 9.34
N PRO A 77 18.08 7.64 9.06
CA PRO A 77 18.62 8.51 10.11
C PRO A 77 17.54 9.36 10.79
N THR A 78 16.39 9.57 10.13
CA THR A 78 15.30 10.39 10.66
C THR A 78 13.94 9.72 10.44
N LEU A 79 12.99 10.04 11.33
CA LEU A 79 11.62 9.55 11.26
C LEU A 79 10.92 9.98 9.96
N ASP A 80 11.14 11.22 9.54
CA ASP A 80 10.51 11.78 8.34
C ASP A 80 10.88 10.99 7.09
N VAL A 81 12.18 10.71 6.91
CA VAL A 81 12.67 9.87 5.81
C VAL A 81 12.04 8.48 5.88
N ALA A 82 12.02 7.84 7.06
CA ALA A 82 11.40 6.53 7.21
C ALA A 82 9.90 6.52 6.83
N LYS A 83 9.14 7.52 7.28
CA LYS A 83 7.72 7.68 6.95
C LYS A 83 7.51 7.90 5.45
N GLN A 84 8.37 8.70 4.82
CA GLN A 84 8.34 8.91 3.37
C GLN A 84 8.51 7.59 2.61
N ARG A 85 9.45 6.73 3.05
CA ARG A 85 9.67 5.41 2.43
C ARG A 85 8.46 4.50 2.54
N VAL A 86 7.74 4.52 3.67
CA VAL A 86 6.47 3.79 3.82
C VAL A 86 5.36 4.40 2.95
N ALA A 87 5.35 5.72 2.77
CA ALA A 87 4.35 6.41 1.97
C ALA A 87 4.55 6.25 0.45
N GLU A 88 5.73 5.82 -0.01
CA GLU A 88 5.96 5.52 -1.42
C GLU A 88 4.97 4.43 -1.89
N PRO A 89 4.25 4.61 -3.01
CA PRO A 89 3.43 3.55 -3.56
C PRO A 89 4.32 2.34 -3.86
N PRO A 90 3.80 1.10 -3.70
CA PRO A 90 4.54 -0.10 -4.05
C PRO A 90 5.05 0.07 -5.47
N ARG A 91 6.37 -0.07 -5.69
CA ARG A 91 6.87 -0.19 -7.06
C ARG A 91 6.23 -1.43 -7.63
N VAL A 92 5.28 -1.24 -8.54
CA VAL A 92 4.82 -2.31 -9.41
C VAL A 92 6.04 -2.69 -10.24
N MET A 93 6.79 -3.68 -9.76
CA MET A 93 7.75 -4.38 -10.60
C MET A 93 6.95 -4.89 -11.78
N ARG A 94 7.13 -4.28 -12.95
CA ARG A 94 6.75 -4.93 -14.21
C ARG A 94 7.37 -6.32 -14.16
N PRO A 95 6.61 -7.40 -14.40
CA PRO A 95 7.12 -8.75 -14.21
C PRO A 95 8.26 -8.98 -15.19
N VAL A 96 9.50 -8.86 -14.70
CA VAL A 96 10.62 -9.58 -15.26
C VAL A 96 10.56 -10.93 -14.57
N LEU A 97 10.18 -11.95 -15.33
CA LEU A 97 10.33 -13.35 -14.95
C LEU A 97 11.80 -13.61 -14.57
N ALA A 98 12.19 -13.44 -13.31
CA ALA A 98 13.48 -13.89 -12.79
C ALA A 98 13.56 -13.82 -11.26
N GLN A 99 13.63 -15.01 -10.64
CA GLN A 99 14.56 -15.40 -9.54
C GLN A 99 14.42 -14.69 -8.18
N ALA A 100 14.55 -15.33 -7.02
CA ALA A 100 14.86 -16.69 -6.61
C ALA A 100 14.40 -16.84 -5.13
N ALA A 101 14.39 -18.08 -4.65
CA ALA A 101 13.85 -18.53 -3.37
C ALA A 101 14.16 -17.66 -2.13
N VAL A 102 13.12 -17.45 -1.31
CA VAL A 102 13.18 -16.87 0.03
C VAL A 102 13.89 -17.85 0.97
N VAL A 103 15.07 -17.49 1.46
CA VAL A 103 15.69 -18.16 2.61
C VAL A 103 15.01 -17.60 3.86
N ALA A 104 14.12 -18.39 4.45
CA ALA A 104 13.58 -18.15 5.78
C ALA A 104 14.69 -18.37 6.82
N GLY A 105 14.87 -17.43 7.73
CA GLY A 105 15.86 -17.53 8.80
C GLY A 105 15.51 -16.65 10.00
N VAL A 106 14.55 -17.12 10.79
CA VAL A 106 14.24 -16.62 12.14
C VAL A 106 15.49 -16.78 13.01
N ILE A 107 15.99 -15.71 13.60
CA ILE A 107 16.98 -15.81 14.69
C ILE A 107 16.34 -15.27 15.96
N ALA A 108 15.58 -16.16 16.61
CA ALA A 108 15.33 -16.07 18.03
C ALA A 108 16.69 -16.10 18.74
N SER A 109 17.05 -15.01 19.42
CA SER A 109 18.28 -14.94 20.20
C SER A 109 18.01 -15.16 21.68
N ALA A 110 18.91 -15.96 22.26
CA ALA A 110 19.19 -16.21 23.67
C ALA A 110 18.42 -17.36 24.34
N VAL A 111 19.17 -18.39 24.79
CA VAL A 111 19.47 -18.61 26.23
C VAL A 111 20.77 -19.43 26.42
N ALA A 112 21.68 -18.83 27.20
CA ALA A 112 22.66 -19.37 28.15
C ALA A 112 23.87 -20.24 27.76
N LEU A 113 25.02 -19.61 28.06
CA LEU A 113 26.37 -20.09 28.39
C LEU A 113 26.44 -21.39 29.24
N MET A 114 27.36 -22.29 28.91
CA MET A 114 28.19 -22.97 29.92
C MET A 114 29.50 -23.56 29.34
N SER A 115 30.60 -22.91 29.74
CA SER A 115 31.87 -23.50 30.20
C SER A 115 32.69 -24.42 29.27
N LEU A 116 33.73 -23.87 28.63
CA LEU A 116 34.94 -24.66 28.32
C LEU A 116 36.11 -24.08 29.12
N SER A 117 36.32 -24.62 30.32
CA SER A 117 37.58 -24.44 31.05
C SER A 117 38.65 -25.26 30.33
N LEU A 118 39.63 -24.57 29.75
CA LEU A 118 40.89 -25.17 29.35
C LEU A 118 41.65 -25.59 30.62
N VAL A 119 42.08 -26.84 30.69
CA VAL A 119 43.26 -27.19 31.48
C VAL A 119 44.19 -28.01 30.62
N SER A 120 45.36 -27.44 30.36
CA SER A 120 46.52 -28.08 29.76
C SER A 120 47.15 -29.06 30.74
N LEU A 121 47.52 -30.26 30.28
CA LEU A 121 48.91 -30.71 30.17
C LEU A 121 49.00 -32.00 29.32
#